data_AF-A0A2M8U1S8-F1
#
_entry.id   AF-A0A2M8U1S8-F1
#
_cell.length_a   1.000
_cell.length_b   1.000
_cell.length_c   1.000
_cell.angle_alpha   90.00
_cell.angle_beta   90.00
_cell.angle_gamma   90.00
#
_symmetry.space_group_name_H-M   'P 1'
#
loop_
_entity.id
_entity.type
_entity.pdbx_description
1 polymer ?
#
loop_
_entity_poly.entity_id
_entity_poly.type
_entity_poly.pdbx_seq_one_letter_code
_entity_poly.pdbx_strand_id
1 'polypeptide(L)'
;MNYLIDPQGHWWRWPSATLAERLGYPDPDFDLAGYAARNLGYVWLVVDKDVTLLQFRAGMVSQAAVTSLKPYLQKAIASRPVGLVYFASGWLEEAYIEAEPLLARLDELAPLREARMRDQFIRAPQLPYDWLFTAPQQLTSIFELWRFESGEFSASVQRFLHNSGLAERTVLLQPDDDGHLYVDNSGAGFTVYDNFSFHHKQDRRRIEDQPDRAYGRWVAEAYRHTLMHGAPQIDDIDAIIDEPGYDARRRRYQRVILRWRLPAGGTLLTGSSLINQNISIPLDVGSAQPQH
;
A
#
# COMPACT_ATOMS: atom_id res chain seq x y z
N MET A 1 30.04 9.43 -11.26
CA MET A 1 30.37 8.87 -9.93
C MET A 1 29.11 8.92 -9.08
N ASN A 2 28.74 7.81 -8.45
CA ASN A 2 27.41 7.68 -7.86
C ASN A 2 27.50 7.50 -6.34
N TYR A 3 26.52 8.03 -5.63
CA TYR A 3 26.41 7.93 -4.19
C TYR A 3 24.98 7.63 -3.77
N LEU A 4 24.83 6.87 -2.69
CA LEU A 4 23.59 6.76 -1.94
C LEU A 4 23.78 7.48 -0.60
N ILE A 5 22.86 8.38 -0.28
CA ILE A 5 22.84 9.10 0.98
C ILE A 5 21.73 8.48 1.83
N ASP A 6 22.09 7.92 2.97
CA ASP A 6 21.12 7.25 3.85
C ASP A 6 20.26 8.26 4.65
N PRO A 7 19.17 7.82 5.29
CA PRO A 7 18.30 8.72 6.06
C PRO A 7 18.98 9.39 7.26
N GLN A 8 20.19 8.97 7.66
CA GLN A 8 20.99 9.62 8.70
C GLN A 8 21.95 10.66 8.10
N GLY A 9 22.05 10.76 6.77
CA GLY A 9 22.94 11.66 6.06
C GLY A 9 24.33 11.08 5.80
N HIS A 10 24.55 9.77 5.96
CA HIS A 10 25.82 9.16 5.59
C HIS A 10 25.90 8.90 4.10
N TRP A 11 27.08 9.15 3.55
CA TRP A 11 27.37 9.00 2.14
C TRP A 11 28.02 7.65 1.87
N TRP A 12 27.41 6.90 0.97
CA TRP A 12 27.89 5.62 0.51
C TRP A 12 28.25 5.75 -0.96
N ARG A 13 29.51 5.50 -1.31
CA ARG A 13 29.88 5.37 -2.72
C ARG A 13 29.14 4.18 -3.32
N TRP A 14 28.54 4.35 -4.50
CA TRP A 14 27.74 3.32 -5.16
C TRP A 14 28.39 2.88 -6.49
N PRO A 15 28.45 1.57 -6.82
CA PRO A 15 27.99 0.42 -6.02
C PRO A 15 28.84 0.14 -4.76
N SER A 16 28.23 -0.46 -3.73
CA SER A 16 28.88 -0.87 -2.46
C SER A 16 28.33 -2.20 -1.95
N ALA A 17 29.17 -3.23 -1.90
CA ALA A 17 28.81 -4.55 -1.37
C ALA A 17 28.41 -4.50 0.11
N THR A 18 29.13 -3.71 0.92
CA THR A 18 28.82 -3.52 2.34
C THR A 18 27.44 -2.88 2.55
N LEU A 19 27.08 -1.89 1.72
CA LEU A 19 25.76 -1.29 1.80
C LEU A 19 24.69 -2.28 1.31
N ALA A 20 24.96 -3.01 0.22
CA ALA A 20 24.03 -4.00 -0.32
C ALA A 20 23.69 -5.09 0.70
N GLU A 21 24.70 -5.62 1.40
CA GLU A 21 24.54 -6.55 2.52
C GLU A 21 23.74 -5.93 3.69
N ARG A 22 24.04 -4.68 4.06
CA ARG A 22 23.28 -3.95 5.11
C ARG A 22 21.82 -3.74 4.74
N LEU A 23 21.50 -3.60 3.46
CA LEU A 23 20.14 -3.50 2.94
C LEU A 23 19.45 -4.86 2.80
N GLY A 24 20.16 -5.97 3.06
CA GLY A 24 19.63 -7.33 2.97
C GLY A 24 19.72 -7.97 1.59
N TYR A 25 20.41 -7.34 0.64
CA TYR A 25 20.53 -7.79 -0.75
C TYR A 25 22.01 -7.86 -1.15
N PRO A 26 22.77 -8.87 -0.70
CA PRO A 26 24.21 -8.96 -0.99
C PRO A 26 24.52 -9.17 -2.48
N ASP A 27 23.58 -9.74 -3.24
CA ASP A 27 23.68 -9.94 -4.69
C ASP A 27 22.31 -9.59 -5.34
N PRO A 28 22.00 -8.30 -5.52
CA PRO A 28 20.71 -7.87 -6.06
C PRO A 28 20.67 -8.10 -7.58
N ASP A 29 19.62 -8.78 -8.06
CA ASP A 29 19.31 -8.95 -9.49
C ASP A 29 18.46 -7.79 -10.06
N PHE A 30 18.33 -6.69 -9.31
CA PHE A 30 17.54 -5.51 -9.64
C PHE A 30 18.29 -4.20 -9.30
N ASP A 31 17.74 -3.06 -9.69
CA ASP A 31 18.29 -1.73 -9.37
C ASP A 31 18.11 -1.38 -7.87
N LEU A 32 19.08 -1.80 -7.06
CA LEU A 32 19.06 -1.56 -5.61
C LEU A 32 19.14 -0.07 -5.23
N ALA A 33 19.80 0.77 -6.04
CA ALA A 33 19.88 2.21 -5.77
C ALA A 33 18.53 2.89 -6.01
N GLY A 34 17.88 2.58 -7.14
CA GLY A 34 16.51 3.02 -7.40
C GLY A 34 15.54 2.53 -6.34
N TYR A 35 15.64 1.27 -5.92
CA TYR A 35 14.82 0.71 -4.83
C TYR A 35 15.02 1.47 -3.51
N ALA A 36 16.28 1.72 -3.11
CA ALA A 36 16.57 2.44 -1.86
C ALA A 36 16.03 3.88 -1.88
N ALA A 37 16.18 4.58 -3.00
CA ALA A 37 15.67 5.94 -3.17
C ALA A 37 14.13 6.01 -3.15
N ARG A 38 13.46 4.99 -3.70
CA ARG A 38 11.99 4.91 -3.77
C ARG A 38 11.35 4.46 -2.46
N ASN A 39 11.99 3.55 -1.73
CA ASN A 39 11.32 2.78 -0.67
C ASN A 39 11.96 2.93 0.71
N LEU A 40 13.23 3.36 0.79
CA LEU A 40 13.97 3.38 2.04
C LEU A 40 14.35 4.80 2.49
N GLY A 41 13.89 5.82 1.77
CA GLY A 41 14.17 7.23 2.08
C GLY A 41 15.61 7.67 1.79
N TYR A 42 16.33 6.93 0.96
CA TYR A 42 17.66 7.32 0.50
C TYR A 42 17.57 8.42 -0.56
N VAL A 43 18.68 9.14 -0.75
CA VAL A 43 18.88 9.98 -1.94
C VAL A 43 19.93 9.32 -2.82
N TRP A 44 19.61 9.10 -4.08
CA TRP A 44 20.56 8.65 -5.09
C TRP A 44 21.13 9.86 -5.81
N LEU A 45 22.45 10.02 -5.73
CA LEU A 45 23.19 11.11 -6.35
C LEU A 45 24.06 10.55 -7.47
N VAL A 46 23.85 11.02 -8.70
CA VAL A 46 24.68 10.70 -9.87
C VAL A 46 25.44 11.96 -10.26
N VAL A 47 26.76 11.91 -10.12
CA VAL A 47 27.66 13.02 -10.46
C VAL A 47 28.30 12.73 -11.80
N ASP A 48 27.87 13.45 -12.83
CA ASP A 48 28.51 13.44 -14.15
C ASP A 48 29.35 14.72 -14.34
N LYS A 49 30.15 14.77 -15.41
CA LYS A 49 30.90 15.97 -15.80
C LYS A 49 29.96 17.12 -16.15
N ASP A 50 28.85 16.81 -16.83
CA ASP A 50 27.98 17.82 -17.45
C ASP A 50 26.76 18.15 -16.56
N VAL A 51 26.36 17.25 -15.66
CA VAL A 51 25.20 17.41 -14.78
C VAL A 51 25.38 16.66 -13.47
N THR A 52 24.77 17.16 -12.39
CA THR A 52 24.55 16.39 -11.16
C THR A 52 23.08 16.06 -11.03
N LEU A 53 22.73 14.77 -10.94
CA LEU A 53 21.34 14.33 -10.76
C LEU A 53 21.12 13.87 -9.32
N LEU A 54 20.09 14.40 -8.69
CA LEU A 54 19.50 13.88 -7.46
C LEU A 54 18.25 13.10 -7.79
N GLN A 55 18.09 11.93 -7.20
CA GLN A 55 16.86 11.16 -7.24
C GLN A 55 16.43 10.73 -5.84
N PHE A 56 15.18 11.01 -5.46
CA PHE A 56 14.59 10.55 -4.20
C PHE A 56 13.07 10.52 -4.26
N ARG A 57 12.43 10.06 -3.19
CA ARG A 57 10.98 10.19 -3.01
C ARG A 57 10.65 11.34 -2.06
N ALA A 58 9.92 12.33 -2.57
CA ALA A 58 9.38 13.39 -1.74
C ALA A 58 8.48 12.76 -0.68
N GLY A 59 8.52 13.28 0.55
CA GLY A 59 7.78 12.67 1.65
C GLY A 59 8.51 11.56 2.42
N MET A 60 9.48 10.87 1.82
CA MET A 60 10.29 9.83 2.46
C MET A 60 11.72 10.26 2.75
N VAL A 61 12.26 11.21 1.98
CA VAL A 61 13.58 11.77 2.22
C VAL A 61 13.66 12.43 3.60
N SER A 62 14.76 12.22 4.33
CA SER A 62 14.95 12.80 5.65
C SER A 62 15.58 14.20 5.58
N GLN A 63 15.25 15.05 6.55
CA GLN A 63 15.91 16.35 6.70
C GLN A 63 17.43 16.20 6.90
N ALA A 64 17.88 15.13 7.57
CA ALA A 64 19.29 14.85 7.77
C ALA A 64 20.01 14.56 6.44
N ALA A 65 19.41 13.73 5.58
CA ALA A 65 19.94 13.46 4.24
C ALA A 65 20.05 14.74 3.42
N VAL A 66 18.98 15.54 3.37
CA VAL A 66 18.96 16.84 2.64
C VAL A 66 20.00 17.80 3.20
N THR A 67 20.10 17.92 4.53
CA THR A 67 21.09 18.81 5.18
C THR A 67 22.52 18.39 4.84
N SER A 68 22.81 17.09 4.78
CA SER A 68 24.13 16.58 4.38
C SER A 68 24.48 16.90 2.93
N LEU A 69 23.47 17.06 2.06
CA LEU A 69 23.64 17.32 0.63
C LEU A 69 23.91 18.79 0.30
N LYS A 70 23.37 19.74 1.07
CA LYS A 70 23.43 21.17 0.73
C LYS A 70 24.84 21.70 0.46
N PRO A 71 25.87 21.42 1.29
CA PRO A 71 27.22 21.94 1.05
C PRO A 71 27.81 21.44 -0.27
N TYR A 72 27.52 20.19 -0.63
CA TYR A 72 27.96 19.60 -1.89
C TYR A 72 27.25 20.27 -3.08
N LEU A 73 25.92 20.41 -3.02
CA LEU A 73 25.12 20.97 -4.11
C LEU A 73 25.45 22.43 -4.38
N GLN A 74 25.70 23.22 -3.34
CA GLN A 74 26.10 24.62 -3.46
C GLN A 74 27.42 24.77 -4.24
N LYS A 75 28.35 23.83 -4.08
CA LYS A 75 29.59 23.79 -4.85
C LYS A 75 29.40 23.22 -6.25
N ALA A 76 28.60 22.17 -6.39
CA ALA A 76 28.38 21.48 -7.67
C ALA A 76 27.72 22.42 -8.70
N ILE A 77 26.68 23.15 -8.27
CA ILE A 77 25.87 23.99 -9.16
C ILE A 77 26.64 25.16 -9.78
N ALA A 78 27.70 25.62 -9.12
CA ALA A 78 28.61 26.64 -9.66
C ALA A 78 29.40 26.16 -10.90
N SER A 79 29.48 24.85 -11.12
CA SER A 79 30.26 24.26 -12.21
C SER A 79 29.40 23.55 -13.26
N ARG A 80 28.19 23.10 -12.89
CA ARG A 80 27.29 22.34 -13.76
C ARG A 80 25.85 22.42 -13.23
N PRO A 81 24.83 22.31 -14.09
CA PRO A 81 23.46 22.21 -13.65
C PRO A 81 23.22 21.03 -12.69
N VAL A 82 22.21 21.18 -11.85
CA VAL A 82 21.69 20.11 -10.99
C VAL A 82 20.29 19.76 -11.46
N GLY A 83 20.07 18.50 -11.83
CA GLY A 83 18.72 17.95 -12.04
C GLY A 83 18.21 17.33 -10.75
N LEU A 84 16.99 17.71 -10.37
CA LEU A 84 16.25 17.23 -9.23
C LEU A 84 15.13 16.32 -9.76
N VAL A 85 15.26 15.03 -9.54
CA VAL A 85 14.28 14.01 -9.92
C VAL A 85 13.63 13.51 -8.64
N TYR A 86 12.32 13.65 -8.51
CA TYR A 86 11.66 13.14 -7.31
C TYR A 86 10.30 12.51 -7.59
N PHE A 87 9.99 11.50 -6.78
CA PHE A 87 8.71 10.84 -6.79
C PHE A 87 7.77 11.48 -5.77
N ALA A 88 6.57 11.88 -6.20
CA ALA A 88 5.47 12.29 -5.32
C ALA A 88 4.18 11.56 -5.74
N SER A 89 3.40 12.15 -6.65
CA SER A 89 2.29 11.48 -7.35
C SER A 89 2.70 10.83 -8.69
N GLY A 90 4.01 10.83 -8.96
CA GLY A 90 4.67 10.41 -10.18
C GLY A 90 6.11 10.94 -10.18
N TRP A 91 6.91 10.57 -11.18
CA TRP A 91 8.25 11.13 -11.36
C TRP A 91 8.16 12.54 -11.93
N LEU A 92 8.74 13.48 -11.20
CA LEU A 92 8.89 14.87 -11.60
C LEU A 92 10.37 15.17 -11.76
N GLU A 93 10.70 15.99 -12.75
CA GLU A 93 12.05 16.40 -13.07
C GLU A 93 12.11 17.94 -13.13
N GLU A 94 13.01 18.52 -12.34
CA GLU A 94 13.27 19.95 -12.27
C GLU A 94 14.77 20.18 -12.50
N ALA A 95 15.16 21.26 -13.19
CA ALA A 95 16.55 21.56 -13.48
C ALA A 95 16.94 22.93 -12.93
N TYR A 96 18.09 23.00 -12.27
CA TYR A 96 18.57 24.18 -11.57
C TYR A 96 19.97 24.55 -12.02
N ILE A 97 20.18 25.85 -12.24
CA ILE A 97 21.49 26.46 -12.54
C ILE A 97 21.96 27.42 -11.44
N GLU A 98 21.13 27.65 -10.43
CA GLU A 98 21.43 28.51 -9.28
C GLU A 98 21.20 27.78 -7.96
N ALA A 99 22.06 28.04 -6.97
CA ALA A 99 22.03 27.34 -5.68
C ALA A 99 20.79 27.68 -4.84
N GLU A 100 20.42 28.96 -4.76
CA GLU A 100 19.33 29.44 -3.91
C GLU A 100 17.99 28.75 -4.21
N PRO A 101 17.48 28.76 -5.46
CA PRO A 101 16.22 28.10 -5.81
C PRO A 101 16.25 26.58 -5.58
N LEU A 102 17.38 25.92 -5.85
CA LEU A 102 17.55 24.48 -5.62
C LEU A 102 17.45 24.14 -4.12
N LEU A 103 18.17 24.89 -3.28
CA LEU A 103 18.20 24.63 -1.84
C LEU A 103 16.85 24.95 -1.20
N ALA A 104 16.20 26.04 -1.61
CA ALA A 104 14.84 26.38 -1.18
C ALA A 104 13.85 25.28 -1.55
N ARG A 105 13.94 24.72 -2.77
CA ARG A 105 13.08 23.61 -3.20
C ARG A 105 13.30 22.35 -2.36
N LEU A 106 14.55 22.01 -2.06
CA LEU A 106 14.86 20.88 -1.18
C LEU A 106 14.30 21.09 0.23
N ASP A 107 14.35 22.31 0.76
CA ASP A 107 13.75 22.66 2.05
C ASP A 107 12.22 22.65 2.04
N GLU A 108 11.59 22.86 0.90
CA GLU A 108 10.15 22.69 0.72
C GLU A 108 9.77 21.20 0.71
N LEU A 109 10.55 20.36 0.02
CA LEU A 109 10.26 18.94 -0.17
C LEU A 109 10.63 18.06 1.03
N ALA A 110 11.69 18.41 1.77
CA ALA A 110 12.17 17.64 2.94
C ALA A 110 11.18 17.51 4.12
N PRO A 111 10.40 18.53 4.49
CA PRO A 111 9.41 18.44 5.55
C PRO A 111 8.12 17.78 5.09
N LEU A 112 7.90 17.61 3.77
CA LEU A 112 6.78 16.81 3.29
C LEU A 112 6.87 15.44 3.96
N ARG A 113 5.74 15.00 4.49
CA ARG A 113 5.57 13.66 5.00
C ARG A 113 4.61 12.97 4.06
N GLU A 114 5.16 12.09 3.24
CA GLU A 114 4.37 10.95 2.84
C GLU A 114 4.32 10.08 4.10
N ALA A 115 3.12 9.81 4.56
CA ALA A 115 2.62 8.55 4.10
C ALA A 115 3.53 7.33 4.49
N ARG A 116 4.15 7.23 5.69
CA ARG A 116 5.17 6.19 6.03
C ARG A 116 4.61 4.77 5.77
N MET A 117 5.41 3.70 5.88
CA MET A 117 4.86 2.32 5.85
C MET A 117 3.67 2.07 6.82
N ARG A 118 3.53 2.85 7.90
CA ARG A 118 2.32 2.85 8.77
C ARG A 118 1.06 3.41 8.10
N ASP A 119 1.25 4.12 7.01
CA ASP A 119 0.27 4.77 6.17
C ASP A 119 0.23 4.14 4.75
N GLN A 120 1.01 3.08 4.51
CA GLN A 120 0.94 2.30 3.27
C GLN A 120 -0.44 1.63 3.16
N PHE A 121 -1.01 1.21 4.29
CA PHE A 121 -2.33 0.63 4.39
C PHE A 121 -3.10 1.34 5.49
N ILE A 122 -3.95 2.29 5.11
CA ILE A 122 -4.83 3.00 6.03
C ILE A 122 -6.21 2.36 5.97
N ARG A 123 -6.75 2.08 7.15
CA ARG A 123 -8.13 1.66 7.36
C ARG A 123 -8.82 2.70 8.23
N ALA A 124 -9.87 3.30 7.71
CA ALA A 124 -10.80 4.12 8.48
C ALA A 124 -12.08 3.30 8.70
N PRO A 125 -12.29 2.73 9.91
CA PRO A 125 -13.51 2.01 10.22
C PRO A 125 -14.72 2.95 10.15
N GLN A 126 -15.82 2.45 9.60
CA GLN A 126 -17.07 3.18 9.50
C GLN A 126 -18.11 2.59 10.43
N LEU A 127 -18.91 3.45 11.06
CA LEU A 127 -20.08 3.00 11.82
C LEU A 127 -21.18 2.59 10.83
N PRO A 128 -21.84 1.43 11.00
CA PRO A 128 -22.86 0.96 10.06
C PRO A 128 -23.98 1.98 9.81
N TYR A 129 -24.39 2.73 10.84
CA TYR A 129 -25.47 3.70 10.73
C TYR A 129 -25.15 4.80 9.71
N ASP A 130 -24.00 5.47 9.84
CA ASP A 130 -23.61 6.57 8.94
C ASP A 130 -23.26 6.07 7.53
N TRP A 131 -22.63 4.89 7.47
CA TRP A 131 -22.21 4.27 6.21
C TRP A 131 -23.38 3.87 5.31
N LEU A 132 -24.48 3.38 5.89
CA LEU A 132 -25.67 2.97 5.13
C LEU A 132 -26.26 4.11 4.27
N PHE A 133 -26.07 5.37 4.66
CA PHE A 133 -26.56 6.53 3.92
C PHE A 133 -25.62 7.02 2.82
N THR A 134 -24.33 6.68 2.91
CA THR A 134 -23.28 7.28 2.07
C THR A 134 -22.61 6.27 1.14
N ALA A 135 -22.71 4.98 1.43
CA ALA A 135 -22.04 3.93 0.70
C ALA A 135 -22.78 3.52 -0.58
N PRO A 136 -22.06 2.94 -1.57
CA PRO A 136 -22.65 2.37 -2.76
C PRO A 136 -23.71 1.33 -2.44
N GLN A 137 -24.81 1.36 -3.20
CA GLN A 137 -25.99 0.52 -3.00
C GLN A 137 -25.64 -0.98 -2.97
N GLN A 138 -24.67 -1.44 -3.75
CA GLN A 138 -24.29 -2.86 -3.78
C GLN A 138 -23.72 -3.32 -2.43
N LEU A 139 -22.88 -2.49 -1.79
CA LEU A 139 -22.28 -2.83 -0.50
C LEU A 139 -23.32 -2.75 0.63
N THR A 140 -24.17 -1.72 0.63
CA THR A 140 -25.25 -1.62 1.63
C THR A 140 -26.25 -2.77 1.47
N SER A 141 -26.58 -3.17 0.24
CA SER A 141 -27.52 -4.26 -0.02
C SER A 141 -26.98 -5.63 0.43
N ILE A 142 -25.69 -5.94 0.24
CA ILE A 142 -25.13 -7.21 0.75
C ILE A 142 -25.09 -7.22 2.29
N PHE A 143 -24.84 -6.07 2.92
CA PHE A 143 -24.87 -5.93 4.37
C PHE A 143 -26.29 -6.10 4.92
N GLU A 144 -27.29 -5.47 4.32
CA GLU A 144 -28.70 -5.63 4.70
C GLU A 144 -29.18 -7.07 4.47
N LEU A 145 -28.75 -7.71 3.37
CA LEU A 145 -29.05 -9.11 3.12
C LEU A 145 -28.42 -10.03 4.18
N TRP A 146 -27.18 -9.74 4.61
CA TRP A 146 -26.55 -10.47 5.71
C TRP A 146 -27.35 -10.36 7.02
N ARG A 147 -27.89 -9.17 7.33
CA ARG A 147 -28.76 -8.98 8.49
C ARG A 147 -30.06 -9.76 8.35
N PHE A 148 -30.71 -9.69 7.19
CA PHE A 148 -31.97 -10.36 6.90
C PHE A 148 -31.85 -11.89 7.00
N GLU A 149 -30.78 -12.45 6.45
CA GLU A 149 -30.49 -13.88 6.47
C GLU A 149 -29.88 -14.34 7.81
N SER A 150 -29.78 -13.46 8.82
CA SER A 150 -29.16 -13.76 10.12
C SER A 150 -27.76 -14.38 10.00
N GLY A 151 -26.99 -13.86 9.03
CA GLY A 151 -25.66 -14.32 8.69
C GLY A 151 -25.58 -15.71 8.05
N GLU A 152 -26.65 -16.24 7.46
CA GLU A 152 -26.61 -17.50 6.69
C GLU A 152 -26.19 -17.24 5.23
N PHE A 153 -25.26 -18.03 4.70
CA PHE A 153 -24.86 -17.94 3.28
C PHE A 153 -25.81 -18.77 2.40
N SER A 154 -26.96 -18.18 2.08
CA SER A 154 -28.01 -18.84 1.31
C SER A 154 -27.85 -18.69 -0.22
N ALA A 155 -28.68 -19.40 -0.98
CA ALA A 155 -28.74 -19.26 -2.44
C ALA A 155 -29.14 -17.84 -2.88
N SER A 156 -29.90 -17.11 -2.05
CA SER A 156 -30.26 -15.71 -2.28
C SER A 156 -29.02 -14.81 -2.26
N VAL A 157 -28.08 -15.05 -1.33
CA VAL A 157 -26.81 -14.34 -1.23
C VAL A 157 -25.95 -14.55 -2.48
N GLN A 158 -25.82 -15.81 -2.92
CA GLN A 158 -25.06 -16.14 -4.13
C GLN A 158 -25.65 -15.44 -5.38
N ARG A 159 -26.98 -15.48 -5.52
CA ARG A 159 -27.69 -14.82 -6.61
C ARG A 159 -27.51 -13.31 -6.58
N PHE A 160 -27.56 -12.70 -5.39
CA PHE A 160 -27.31 -11.27 -5.23
C PHE A 160 -25.89 -10.90 -5.67
N LEU A 161 -24.87 -11.62 -5.21
CA LEU A 161 -23.47 -11.33 -5.57
C LEU A 161 -23.27 -11.37 -7.08
N HIS A 162 -23.85 -12.37 -7.76
CA HIS A 162 -23.78 -12.50 -9.21
C HIS A 162 -24.53 -11.36 -9.92
N ASN A 163 -25.79 -11.10 -9.56
CA ASN A 163 -26.65 -10.17 -10.29
C ASN A 163 -26.32 -8.69 -10.03
N SER A 164 -25.69 -8.37 -8.90
CA SER A 164 -25.25 -7.01 -8.58
C SER A 164 -23.91 -6.63 -9.21
N GLY A 165 -23.22 -7.59 -9.86
CA GLY A 165 -21.84 -7.44 -10.31
C GLY A 165 -20.82 -7.42 -9.17
N LEU A 166 -21.25 -7.57 -7.92
CA LEU A 166 -20.36 -7.53 -6.75
C LEU A 166 -19.44 -8.76 -6.68
N ALA A 167 -19.84 -9.89 -7.26
CA ALA A 167 -19.04 -11.11 -7.36
C ALA A 167 -17.62 -10.85 -7.91
N GLU A 168 -17.48 -9.93 -8.86
CA GLU A 168 -16.18 -9.55 -9.44
C GLU A 168 -15.24 -8.90 -8.43
N ARG A 169 -15.77 -8.33 -7.35
CA ARG A 169 -15.01 -7.66 -6.30
C ARG A 169 -15.27 -8.25 -4.92
N THR A 170 -15.64 -9.52 -4.86
CA THR A 170 -15.78 -10.28 -3.62
C THR A 170 -14.71 -11.37 -3.56
N VAL A 171 -14.03 -11.45 -2.41
CA VAL A 171 -13.20 -12.59 -2.05
C VAL A 171 -13.94 -13.45 -1.01
N LEU A 172 -13.88 -14.77 -1.18
CA LEU A 172 -14.46 -15.78 -0.31
C LEU A 172 -13.32 -16.50 0.42
N LEU A 173 -13.35 -16.46 1.75
CA LEU A 173 -12.34 -17.11 2.58
C LEU A 173 -12.97 -18.19 3.45
N GLN A 174 -12.30 -19.34 3.53
CA GLN A 174 -12.64 -20.40 4.47
C GLN A 174 -11.55 -20.48 5.54
N PRO A 175 -11.92 -20.40 6.83
CA PRO A 175 -11.00 -20.70 7.92
C PRO A 175 -10.77 -22.20 8.05
N ASP A 176 -9.56 -22.61 8.46
CA ASP A 176 -9.33 -23.93 9.05
C ASP A 176 -9.54 -23.91 10.58
N ASP A 177 -9.31 -25.06 11.22
CA ASP A 177 -9.47 -25.25 12.67
C ASP A 177 -8.47 -24.40 13.49
N ASP A 178 -7.33 -24.03 12.89
CA ASP A 178 -6.30 -23.18 13.49
C ASP A 178 -6.53 -21.68 13.20
N GLY A 179 -7.59 -21.34 12.46
CA GLY A 179 -7.92 -19.96 12.09
C GLY A 179 -7.09 -19.39 10.94
N HIS A 180 -6.35 -20.22 10.20
CA HIS A 180 -5.74 -19.80 8.94
C HIS A 180 -6.81 -19.59 7.88
N LEU A 181 -6.66 -18.51 7.11
CA LEU A 181 -7.64 -18.10 6.11
C LEU A 181 -7.19 -18.48 4.72
N TYR A 182 -7.92 -19.38 4.09
CA TYR A 182 -7.68 -19.83 2.72
C TYR A 182 -8.66 -19.18 1.76
N VAL A 183 -8.16 -18.76 0.60
CA VAL A 183 -9.01 -18.21 -0.46
C VAL A 183 -9.72 -19.35 -1.19
N ASP A 184 -11.04 -19.45 -1.05
CA ASP A 184 -11.86 -20.41 -1.81
C ASP A 184 -12.21 -19.85 -3.19
N ASN A 185 -12.46 -18.55 -3.27
CA ASN A 185 -12.70 -17.86 -4.53
C ASN A 185 -12.34 -16.37 -4.43
N SER A 186 -11.97 -15.76 -5.55
CA SER A 186 -11.79 -14.33 -5.71
C SER A 186 -12.44 -13.92 -7.03
N GLY A 187 -13.15 -12.79 -7.06
CA GLY A 187 -13.64 -12.22 -8.32
C GLY A 187 -12.51 -11.78 -9.26
N ALA A 188 -12.79 -11.66 -10.57
CA ALA A 188 -11.78 -11.27 -11.56
C ALA A 188 -11.53 -9.76 -11.59
N GLY A 189 -12.35 -8.96 -10.90
CA GLY A 189 -12.18 -7.51 -10.74
C GLY A 189 -11.00 -7.11 -9.84
N PHE A 190 -10.33 -8.04 -9.15
CA PHE A 190 -9.11 -7.75 -8.38
C PHE A 190 -7.87 -7.67 -9.29
N THR A 191 -7.76 -6.56 -10.03
CA THR A 191 -6.67 -6.30 -11.00
C THR A 191 -5.44 -5.62 -10.37
N VAL A 192 -5.22 -5.80 -9.07
CA VAL A 192 -4.05 -5.21 -8.40
C VAL A 192 -2.77 -5.85 -8.91
N TYR A 193 -2.80 -7.17 -9.11
CA TYR A 193 -1.69 -7.95 -9.61
C TYR A 193 -2.04 -8.44 -11.01
N ASP A 194 -1.17 -8.19 -11.99
CA ASP A 194 -1.49 -8.47 -13.40
C ASP A 194 -1.50 -9.98 -13.71
N ASN A 195 -0.75 -10.78 -12.93
CA ASN A 195 -0.60 -12.23 -13.16
C ASN A 195 -0.94 -13.09 -11.92
N PHE A 196 -1.35 -12.49 -10.81
CA PHE A 196 -1.69 -13.24 -9.61
C PHE A 196 -3.19 -13.44 -9.49
N SER A 197 -3.59 -14.70 -9.58
CA SER A 197 -4.98 -15.11 -9.42
C SER A 197 -5.11 -16.18 -8.33
N PHE A 198 -6.14 -16.03 -7.50
CA PHE A 198 -6.56 -17.03 -6.54
C PHE A 198 -7.50 -18.09 -7.13
N HIS A 199 -7.79 -18.10 -8.44
CA HIS A 199 -8.86 -18.92 -9.03
C HIS A 199 -8.62 -20.44 -8.97
N HIS A 200 -7.45 -20.92 -8.54
CA HIS A 200 -7.18 -22.35 -8.40
C HIS A 200 -7.51 -22.86 -7.00
N LYS A 201 -8.73 -23.40 -6.83
CA LYS A 201 -9.18 -24.11 -5.61
C LYS A 201 -8.22 -25.20 -5.11
N GLN A 202 -7.40 -25.75 -6.00
CA GLN A 202 -6.44 -26.81 -5.66
C GLN A 202 -5.20 -26.30 -4.92
N ASP A 203 -4.87 -25.02 -5.01
CA ASP A 203 -3.63 -24.49 -4.43
C ASP A 203 -3.75 -24.14 -2.95
N ARG A 204 -4.98 -24.13 -2.38
CA ARG A 204 -5.29 -23.72 -0.99
C ARG A 204 -4.36 -22.61 -0.49
N ARG A 205 -4.35 -21.47 -1.20
CA ARG A 205 -3.47 -20.34 -0.86
C ARG A 205 -4.04 -19.57 0.31
N ARG A 206 -3.17 -19.17 1.24
CA ARG A 206 -3.58 -18.29 2.34
C ARG A 206 -3.74 -16.87 1.80
N ILE A 207 -4.62 -16.09 2.42
CA ILE A 207 -4.76 -14.66 2.07
C ILE A 207 -3.45 -13.87 2.28
N GLU A 208 -2.56 -14.37 3.13
CA GLU A 208 -1.22 -13.81 3.38
C GLU A 208 -0.19 -14.18 2.30
N ASP A 209 -0.55 -15.07 1.37
CA ASP A 209 0.28 -15.53 0.25
C ASP A 209 0.17 -14.66 -1.00
N GLN A 210 -0.37 -13.46 -0.86
CA GLN A 210 -0.38 -12.44 -1.91
C GLN A 210 1.05 -12.01 -2.30
N PRO A 211 1.28 -11.52 -3.54
CA PRO A 211 2.57 -11.00 -3.96
C PRO A 211 3.08 -9.90 -3.03
N ASP A 212 2.20 -8.99 -2.61
CA ASP A 212 2.48 -8.09 -1.49
C ASP A 212 2.21 -8.81 -0.16
N ARG A 213 3.26 -9.36 0.44
CA ARG A 213 3.16 -10.06 1.73
C ARG A 213 2.76 -9.14 2.88
N ALA A 214 3.13 -7.87 2.82
CA ALA A 214 2.80 -6.91 3.87
C ALA A 214 1.29 -6.58 3.82
N TYR A 215 0.79 -6.28 2.62
CA TYR A 215 -0.64 -6.06 2.40
C TYR A 215 -1.46 -7.31 2.72
N GLY A 216 -0.98 -8.50 2.30
CA GLY A 216 -1.65 -9.76 2.59
C GLY A 216 -1.85 -10.01 4.08
N ARG A 217 -0.81 -9.80 4.89
CA ARG A 217 -0.88 -9.90 6.37
C ARG A 217 -1.82 -8.86 6.96
N TRP A 218 -1.71 -7.61 6.53
CA TRP A 218 -2.56 -6.52 7.01
C TRP A 218 -4.05 -6.77 6.72
N VAL A 219 -4.38 -7.24 5.52
CA VAL A 219 -5.74 -7.63 5.15
C VAL A 219 -6.22 -8.83 5.98
N ALA A 220 -5.34 -9.83 6.23
CA ALA A 220 -5.67 -11.00 7.02
C ALA A 220 -6.12 -10.66 8.45
N GLU A 221 -5.51 -9.65 9.08
CA GLU A 221 -5.89 -9.18 10.41
C GLU A 221 -7.36 -8.74 10.48
N ALA A 222 -7.84 -8.02 9.48
CA ALA A 222 -9.25 -7.59 9.40
C ALA A 222 -10.21 -8.79 9.31
N TYR A 223 -9.89 -9.78 8.48
CA TYR A 223 -10.70 -10.99 8.36
C TYR A 223 -10.69 -11.83 9.63
N ARG A 224 -9.52 -12.01 10.27
CA ARG A 224 -9.41 -12.71 11.55
C ARG A 224 -10.23 -12.02 12.63
N HIS A 225 -10.21 -10.69 12.67
CA HIS A 225 -11.02 -9.92 13.60
C HIS A 225 -12.52 -10.18 13.40
N THR A 226 -13.04 -10.14 12.17
CA THR A 226 -14.44 -10.47 11.87
C THR A 226 -14.77 -11.95 12.16
N LEU A 227 -13.83 -12.86 11.90
CA LEU A 227 -14.00 -14.28 12.24
C LEU A 227 -14.20 -14.47 13.74
N MET A 228 -13.32 -13.91 14.56
CA MET A 228 -13.33 -14.07 16.02
C MET A 228 -14.55 -13.40 16.68
N HIS A 229 -14.86 -12.16 16.29
CA HIS A 229 -15.89 -11.37 16.98
C HIS A 229 -17.28 -11.52 16.35
N GLY A 230 -17.36 -12.01 15.11
CA GLY A 230 -18.61 -12.16 14.35
C GLY A 230 -19.25 -10.86 13.88
N ALA A 231 -18.80 -9.71 14.38
CA ALA A 231 -19.28 -8.40 13.96
C ALA A 231 -18.82 -8.08 12.52
N PRO A 232 -19.71 -7.51 11.69
CA PRO A 232 -19.36 -7.05 10.35
C PRO A 232 -18.35 -5.91 10.46
N GLN A 233 -17.38 -5.90 9.55
CA GLN A 233 -16.38 -4.83 9.50
C GLN A 233 -16.57 -4.01 8.22
N ILE A 234 -16.71 -2.70 8.38
CA ILE A 234 -16.95 -1.76 7.29
C ILE A 234 -15.82 -0.75 7.33
N ASP A 235 -15.11 -0.61 6.21
CA ASP A 235 -13.89 0.18 6.14
C ASP A 235 -13.85 1.02 4.86
N ASP A 236 -13.35 2.25 4.99
CA ASP A 236 -12.69 2.96 3.89
C ASP A 236 -11.20 2.64 3.91
N ILE A 237 -10.65 2.26 2.77
CA ILE A 237 -9.27 1.78 2.64
C ILE A 237 -8.49 2.65 1.66
N ASP A 238 -7.31 3.12 2.09
CA ASP A 238 -6.26 3.66 1.22
C ASP A 238 -5.05 2.73 1.33
N ALA A 239 -4.71 2.05 0.24
CA ALA A 239 -3.62 1.09 0.22
C ALA A 239 -2.68 1.38 -0.95
N ILE A 240 -1.38 1.43 -0.69
CA ILE A 240 -0.33 1.40 -1.71
C ILE A 240 0.19 -0.03 -1.75
N ILE A 241 -0.19 -0.77 -2.79
CA ILE A 241 0.09 -2.20 -2.89
C ILE A 241 1.28 -2.42 -3.83
N ASP A 242 2.27 -3.17 -3.36
CA ASP A 242 3.50 -3.45 -4.09
C ASP A 242 3.40 -4.79 -4.84
N GLU A 243 3.66 -4.78 -6.15
CA GLU A 243 3.81 -6.00 -6.93
C GLU A 243 5.29 -6.17 -7.32
N PRO A 244 5.94 -7.30 -7.00
CA PRO A 244 7.32 -7.54 -7.39
C PRO A 244 7.50 -7.37 -8.91
N GLY A 245 8.40 -6.46 -9.31
CA GLY A 245 8.69 -6.17 -10.71
C GLY A 245 7.82 -5.08 -11.35
N TYR A 246 6.88 -4.47 -10.63
CA TYR A 246 6.03 -3.39 -11.11
C TYR A 246 6.04 -2.18 -10.17
N ASP A 247 5.59 -1.02 -10.66
CA ASP A 247 5.41 0.17 -9.82
C ASP A 247 4.24 -0.04 -8.83
N ALA A 248 4.44 0.44 -7.60
CA ALA A 248 3.44 0.39 -6.54
C ALA A 248 2.13 1.07 -6.96
N ARG A 249 0.99 0.43 -6.66
CA ARG A 249 -0.33 0.91 -7.07
C ARG A 249 -1.12 1.38 -5.86
N ARG A 250 -1.43 2.68 -5.82
CA ARG A 250 -2.40 3.21 -4.85
C ARG A 250 -3.82 2.80 -5.23
N ARG A 251 -4.59 2.34 -4.25
CA ARG A 251 -5.97 1.90 -4.36
C ARG A 251 -6.77 2.48 -3.20
N ARG A 252 -7.86 3.15 -3.57
CA ARG A 252 -8.85 3.65 -2.64
C ARG A 252 -10.17 2.95 -2.89
N TYR A 253 -10.69 2.29 -1.86
CA TYR A 253 -11.90 1.51 -1.97
C TYR A 253 -12.65 1.43 -0.64
N GLN A 254 -13.96 1.20 -0.73
CA GLN A 254 -14.78 0.86 0.42
C GLN A 254 -14.93 -0.66 0.48
N ARG A 255 -14.94 -1.23 1.67
CA ARG A 255 -15.04 -2.67 1.88
C ARG A 255 -16.01 -2.99 2.99
N VAL A 256 -16.75 -4.08 2.80
CA VAL A 256 -17.48 -4.76 3.87
C VAL A 256 -16.99 -6.20 4.01
N ILE A 257 -16.65 -6.59 5.23
CA ILE A 257 -16.29 -7.95 5.61
C ILE A 257 -17.42 -8.53 6.44
N LEU A 258 -17.92 -9.69 6.02
CA LEU A 258 -19.06 -10.37 6.62
C LEU A 258 -18.69 -11.80 6.97
N ARG A 259 -19.11 -12.26 8.15
CA ARG A 259 -19.02 -13.65 8.57
C ARG A 259 -20.35 -14.35 8.30
N TRP A 260 -20.29 -15.48 7.60
CA TRP A 260 -21.44 -16.28 7.25
C TRP A 260 -21.36 -17.68 7.85
N ARG A 261 -22.52 -18.25 8.15
CA ARG A 261 -22.71 -19.66 8.48
C ARG A 261 -23.13 -20.42 7.22
N LEU A 262 -22.48 -21.54 6.96
CA LEU A 262 -22.86 -22.42 5.85
C LEU A 262 -23.98 -23.38 6.27
N PRO A 263 -24.93 -23.73 5.39
CA PRO A 263 -26.03 -24.65 5.72
C PRO A 263 -25.57 -26.03 6.21
N ALA A 264 -24.43 -26.53 5.72
CA ALA A 264 -23.86 -27.82 6.09
C ALA A 264 -23.06 -27.79 7.43
N GLY A 265 -23.08 -26.67 8.14
CA GLY A 265 -22.12 -26.38 9.20
C GLY A 265 -20.82 -25.83 8.64
N GLY A 266 -20.17 -24.94 9.39
CA GLY A 266 -18.95 -24.25 8.97
C GLY A 266 -19.12 -22.73 8.83
N THR A 267 -18.00 -22.07 8.62
CA THR A 267 -17.91 -20.61 8.50
C THR A 267 -17.32 -20.22 7.16
N LEU A 268 -17.85 -19.15 6.56
CA LEU A 268 -17.32 -18.50 5.38
C LEU A 268 -17.16 -17.01 5.70
N LEU A 269 -16.08 -16.38 5.24
CA LEU A 269 -15.95 -14.93 5.24
C LEU A 269 -16.08 -14.42 3.80
N THR A 270 -16.78 -13.31 3.62
CA THR A 270 -16.73 -12.55 2.35
C THR A 270 -16.13 -11.19 2.62
N GLY A 271 -15.22 -10.73 1.75
CA GLY A 271 -14.86 -9.33 1.67
C GLY A 271 -15.26 -8.76 0.32
N SER A 272 -16.29 -7.92 0.31
CA SER A 272 -16.78 -7.24 -0.89
C SER A 272 -16.26 -5.81 -0.91
N SER A 273 -15.74 -5.37 -2.05
CA SER A 273 -15.12 -4.05 -2.19
C SER A 273 -15.59 -3.31 -3.43
N LEU A 274 -15.61 -1.97 -3.38
CA LEU A 274 -15.78 -1.13 -4.56
C LEU A 274 -14.76 0.00 -4.55
N ILE A 275 -14.09 0.20 -5.70
CA ILE A 275 -13.14 1.29 -5.87
C ILE A 275 -13.90 2.60 -5.76
N ASN A 276 -13.41 3.49 -4.90
CA ASN A 276 -13.94 4.82 -4.73
C ASN A 276 -12.76 5.77 -4.49
N GLN A 277 -12.38 6.51 -5.52
CA GLN A 277 -11.22 7.42 -5.45
C GLN A 277 -11.50 8.67 -4.58
N ASN A 278 -12.76 8.94 -4.29
CA ASN A 278 -13.22 10.14 -3.58
C ASN A 278 -13.41 9.92 -2.07
N ILE A 279 -12.97 8.79 -1.52
CA ILE A 279 -13.00 8.57 -0.07
C ILE A 279 -12.03 9.53 0.62
N SER A 280 -12.54 10.20 1.65
CA SER A 280 -11.75 11.06 2.54
C SER A 280 -11.28 10.23 3.72
N ILE A 281 -10.02 9.80 3.68
CA ILE A 281 -9.40 9.11 4.81
C ILE A 281 -8.59 10.14 5.60
N PRO A 282 -8.97 10.42 6.86
CA PRO A 282 -8.21 11.34 7.70
C PRO A 282 -6.77 10.85 7.83
N LEU A 283 -5.78 11.72 7.65
CA LEU A 283 -4.37 11.37 7.82
C LEU A 283 -3.98 11.15 9.30
N ASP A 284 -4.91 11.43 10.21
CA ASP A 284 -4.71 11.38 11.67
C ASP A 284 -5.53 10.26 12.31
N VAL A 285 -5.59 9.08 11.66
CA VAL A 285 -6.15 7.88 12.31
C VAL A 285 -5.11 7.40 13.32
N GLY A 286 -5.08 8.07 14.46
CA GLY A 286 -4.33 7.63 15.63
C GLY A 286 -4.59 6.15 15.86
N SER A 287 -3.54 5.41 16.18
CA SER A 287 -3.63 4.04 16.69
C SER A 287 -4.69 3.99 17.78
N ALA A 288 -5.90 3.57 17.43
CA ALA A 288 -6.96 3.29 18.37
C ALA A 288 -6.48 2.09 19.17
N GLN A 289 -5.80 2.35 20.29
CA GLN A 289 -5.64 1.36 21.33
C GLN A 289 -7.06 0.98 21.78
N PRO A 290 -7.35 -0.32 21.93
CA PRO A 290 -8.58 -0.73 22.57
C PRO A 290 -8.59 -0.15 23.98
N GLN A 291 -9.56 0.70 24.27
CA GLN A 291 -9.89 1.02 25.65
C GLN A 291 -10.46 -0.25 26.27
N HIS A 292 -9.76 -0.74 27.30
CA HIS A 292 -10.17 -1.84 28.16
C HIS A 292 -11.46 -1.53 28.90
#